data_AF-A0A2V6AD08-F1
#
_entry.id   AF-A0A2V6AD08-F1
#
_cell.length_a   1.000
_cell.length_b   1.000
_cell.length_c   1.000
_cell.angle_alpha   90.00
_cell.angle_beta   90.00
_cell.angle_gamma   90.00
#
_symmetry.space_group_name_H-M   'P 1'
#
loop_
_entity.id
_entity.type
_entity.pdbx_description
1 polymer ?
#
loop_
_entity_poly.entity_id
_entity_poly.type
_entity_poly.pdbx_seq_one_letter_code
_entity_poly.pdbx_strand_id
1 'polypeptide(L)'
;MAGALMLMAAFVPSAKADLIAYFNFEDSTVGGPPDFTSEADQGLGIDTTIVTNYDPASMNSVSPGLALNVAAGDADPNDLSVHLFRSAMNDPADFDIPLFSPQGFFQDMTVSFAINVQGNGFETVTLWYSIDGGANFINSGNSASLLTGGVQVIALAVPAAANNAPLLSMTRTLSITSR
;
A
#
# COMPACT_ATOMS: atom_id res chain seq x y z
N MET A 1 -35.01 -11.82 -15.74
CA MET A 1 -34.16 -10.78 -15.12
C MET A 1 -33.98 -11.15 -13.67
N ALA A 2 -32.76 -11.50 -13.26
CA ALA A 2 -32.39 -11.71 -11.87
C ALA A 2 -30.90 -11.36 -11.77
N GLY A 3 -30.61 -10.17 -11.23
CA GLY A 3 -29.26 -9.75 -10.91
C GLY A 3 -28.93 -10.22 -9.50
N ALA A 4 -27.93 -11.09 -9.38
CA ALA A 4 -27.33 -11.41 -8.09
C ALA A 4 -26.42 -10.24 -7.70
N LEU A 5 -26.83 -9.49 -6.68
CA LEU A 5 -25.98 -8.53 -5.97
C LEU A 5 -25.09 -9.34 -5.02
N MET A 6 -23.83 -9.52 -5.37
CA MET A 6 -22.81 -10.00 -4.43
C MET A 6 -22.05 -8.77 -3.90
N LEU A 7 -22.54 -8.21 -2.80
CA LEU A 7 -21.73 -7.40 -1.90
C LEU A 7 -20.83 -8.37 -1.13
N MET A 8 -19.69 -8.72 -1.71
CA MET A 8 -18.62 -9.36 -0.93
C MET A 8 -17.82 -8.24 -0.28
N ALA A 9 -17.72 -8.34 1.04
CA ALA A 9 -16.86 -7.54 1.88
C ALA A 9 -15.47 -7.39 1.26
N ALA A 10 -14.81 -6.27 1.58
CA ALA A 10 -13.38 -6.07 1.43
C ALA A 10 -12.65 -7.40 1.57
N PHE A 11 -11.89 -7.78 0.54
CA PHE A 11 -11.20 -9.06 0.39
C PHE A 11 -11.02 -9.83 1.72
N VAL A 12 -11.91 -10.79 1.99
CA VAL A 12 -11.49 -11.94 2.79
C VAL A 12 -10.46 -12.64 1.91
N PRO A 13 -9.22 -12.85 2.38
CA PRO A 13 -8.25 -13.56 1.56
C PRO A 13 -8.85 -14.89 1.13
N SER A 14 -8.77 -15.16 -0.17
CA SER A 14 -8.96 -16.52 -0.69
C SER A 14 -8.21 -17.48 0.25
N ALA A 15 -8.94 -18.43 0.83
CA ALA A 15 -8.52 -19.38 1.86
C ALA A 15 -6.98 -19.55 2.01
N LYS A 16 -6.42 -19.08 3.14
CA LYS A 16 -5.00 -19.13 3.54
C LYS A 16 -4.03 -18.20 2.77
N ALA A 17 -4.28 -16.90 2.76
CA ALA A 17 -3.18 -15.96 2.51
C ALA A 17 -2.53 -15.60 3.85
N ASP A 18 -1.21 -15.74 3.93
CA ASP A 18 -0.42 -15.25 5.06
C ASP A 18 -0.14 -13.76 4.89
N LEU A 19 -0.27 -12.98 5.96
CA LEU A 19 0.11 -11.57 5.97
C LEU A 19 1.64 -11.48 5.88
N ILE A 20 2.14 -10.71 4.91
CA ILE A 20 3.58 -10.58 4.66
C ILE A 20 4.16 -9.36 5.36
N ALA A 21 3.54 -8.20 5.21
CA ALA A 21 3.93 -6.97 5.87
C ALA A 21 2.66 -6.13 6.10
N TYR A 22 2.64 -5.38 7.20
CA TYR A 22 1.51 -4.56 7.61
C TYR A 22 1.98 -3.20 8.11
N PHE A 23 1.24 -2.16 7.79
CA PHE A 23 1.55 -0.78 8.16
C PHE A 23 0.25 -0.11 8.60
N ASN A 24 0.21 0.40 9.83
CA ASN A 24 -0.92 1.15 10.38
C ASN A 24 -0.56 2.59 10.79
N PHE A 25 0.72 2.98 10.78
CA PHE A 25 1.21 4.34 11.08
C PHE A 25 0.91 4.84 12.51
N GLU A 26 0.48 3.95 13.40
CA GLU A 26 -0.05 4.30 14.73
C GLU A 26 1.05 4.70 15.73
N ASP A 27 2.29 4.26 15.48
CA ASP A 27 3.48 4.63 16.26
C ASP A 27 3.94 6.08 16.03
N SER A 28 3.22 6.83 15.18
CA SER A 28 3.45 8.25 14.94
C SER A 28 2.68 9.15 15.93
N THR A 29 2.79 10.46 15.76
CA THR A 29 2.01 11.46 16.50
C THR A 29 1.20 12.31 15.53
N VAL A 30 0.02 12.76 15.94
CA VAL A 30 -0.82 13.64 15.12
C VAL A 30 -0.04 14.90 14.73
N GLY A 31 0.08 15.17 13.43
CA GLY A 31 0.85 16.29 12.88
C GLY A 31 2.35 16.06 12.84
N GLY A 32 2.83 14.90 13.27
CA GLY A 32 4.21 14.46 13.15
C GLY A 32 4.49 13.70 11.84
N PRO A 33 5.75 13.29 11.62
CA PRO A 33 6.12 12.46 10.49
C PRO A 33 5.49 11.07 10.60
N PRO A 34 4.94 10.48 9.52
CA PRO A 34 4.45 9.10 9.52
C PRO A 34 5.51 8.10 9.95
N ASP A 35 5.08 7.04 10.65
CA ASP A 35 5.91 5.87 10.87
C ASP A 35 5.79 4.91 9.69
N PHE A 36 6.89 4.70 8.98
CA PHE A 36 6.95 3.85 7.80
C PHE A 36 7.42 2.43 8.12
N THR A 37 7.64 2.10 9.39
CA THR A 37 8.04 0.78 9.86
C THR A 37 6.85 -0.17 9.81
N SER A 38 7.09 -1.44 9.48
CA SER A 38 6.03 -2.45 9.49
C SER A 38 5.80 -2.99 10.90
N GLU A 39 4.56 -3.34 11.21
CA GLU A 39 4.12 -3.95 12.48
C GLU A 39 4.46 -5.46 12.57
N ALA A 40 5.54 -5.87 11.93
CA ALA A 40 5.87 -7.28 11.78
C ALA A 40 6.43 -7.90 13.06
N ASP A 41 6.97 -7.10 13.96
CA ASP A 41 7.40 -7.50 15.29
C ASP A 41 6.24 -7.97 16.18
N GLN A 42 5.00 -7.61 15.84
CA GLN A 42 3.77 -8.18 16.40
C GLN A 42 3.47 -9.62 15.90
N GLY A 43 4.38 -10.24 15.14
CA GLY A 43 4.22 -11.58 14.57
C GLY A 43 3.38 -11.61 13.29
N LEU A 44 3.17 -10.45 12.68
CA LEU A 44 2.31 -10.25 11.51
C LEU A 44 3.04 -10.45 10.17
N GLY A 45 4.37 -10.62 10.17
CA GLY A 45 5.13 -10.83 8.93
C GLY A 45 6.62 -10.49 9.01
N ILE A 46 7.12 -9.79 7.99
CA ILE A 46 8.51 -9.34 7.89
C ILE A 46 8.70 -7.88 8.32
N ASP A 47 9.75 -7.64 9.09
CA ASP A 47 10.19 -6.31 9.49
C ASP A 47 10.81 -5.59 8.27
N THR A 48 10.21 -4.47 7.89
CA THR A 48 10.61 -3.65 6.75
C THR A 48 10.14 -2.22 6.92
N THR A 49 10.74 -1.30 6.17
CA THR A 49 10.39 0.12 6.19
C THR A 49 10.02 0.57 4.79
N ILE A 50 8.90 1.30 4.66
CA ILE A 50 8.55 1.96 3.41
C ILE A 50 9.63 2.99 3.06
N VAL A 51 10.13 2.94 1.83
CA VAL A 51 10.99 3.96 1.24
C VAL A 51 10.14 4.79 0.30
N THR A 52 10.23 6.12 0.39
CA THR A 52 9.43 7.00 -0.46
C THR A 52 10.26 8.15 -1.00
N ASN A 53 9.96 8.59 -2.22
CA ASN A 53 10.51 9.82 -2.81
C ASN A 53 9.63 11.06 -2.54
N TYR A 54 8.56 10.88 -1.76
CA TYR A 54 7.63 11.94 -1.43
C TYR A 54 8.30 12.99 -0.53
N ASP A 55 8.03 14.28 -0.79
CA ASP A 55 8.56 15.39 0.01
C ASP A 55 8.05 15.30 1.46
N PRO A 56 8.93 15.03 2.45
CA PRO A 56 8.52 14.86 3.85
C PRO A 56 7.83 16.10 4.43
N ALA A 57 8.11 17.30 3.92
CA ALA A 57 7.45 18.53 4.37
C ALA A 57 5.96 18.60 3.98
N SER A 58 5.52 17.69 3.11
CA SER A 58 4.15 17.59 2.62
C SER A 58 3.43 16.32 3.08
N MET A 59 4.07 15.48 3.90
CA MET A 59 3.44 14.34 4.58
C MET A 59 3.29 14.66 6.06
N ASN A 60 2.09 14.43 6.59
CA ASN A 60 1.86 14.43 8.02
C ASN A 60 0.90 13.30 8.37
N SER A 61 1.06 12.73 9.56
CA SER A 61 0.05 11.84 10.15
C SER A 61 -1.15 12.67 10.56
N VAL A 62 -2.31 12.40 9.97
CA VAL A 62 -3.52 13.21 10.16
C VAL A 62 -4.73 12.33 10.46
N SER A 63 -5.40 12.67 11.57
CA SER A 63 -6.72 12.15 11.98
C SER A 63 -6.86 10.61 12.01
N PRO A 64 -7.95 10.07 12.60
CA PRO A 64 -8.21 8.64 12.53
C PRO A 64 -8.19 8.13 11.10
N GLY A 65 -7.47 7.04 10.86
CA GLY A 65 -7.49 6.36 9.58
C GLY A 65 -8.80 5.59 9.38
N LEU A 66 -8.84 4.82 8.29
CA LEU A 66 -10.05 4.11 7.87
C LEU A 66 -10.01 2.68 8.35
N ALA A 67 -11.00 2.27 9.15
CA ALA A 67 -11.23 0.90 9.60
C ALA A 67 -11.64 -0.09 8.47
N LEU A 68 -10.98 -0.02 7.31
CA LEU A 68 -11.25 -0.76 6.09
C LEU A 68 -10.08 -1.64 5.64
N ASN A 69 -8.89 -1.45 6.20
CA ASN A 69 -7.70 -2.25 5.92
C ASN A 69 -6.88 -2.51 7.20
N VAL A 70 -7.60 -2.81 8.29
CA VAL A 70 -6.99 -3.20 9.58
C VAL A 70 -6.66 -4.69 9.54
N ALA A 71 -5.48 -5.07 10.03
CA ALA A 71 -5.10 -6.49 10.08
C ALA A 71 -6.00 -7.25 11.06
N ALA A 72 -6.30 -8.52 10.74
CA ALA A 72 -7.16 -9.33 11.60
C ALA A 72 -6.48 -9.61 12.94
N GLY A 73 -7.11 -9.17 14.04
CA GLY A 73 -6.56 -9.34 15.39
C GLY A 73 -5.60 -8.23 15.82
N ASP A 74 -5.38 -7.21 14.98
CA ASP A 74 -4.74 -5.97 15.40
C ASP A 74 -5.56 -5.33 16.53
N ALA A 75 -4.86 -5.04 17.64
CA ALA A 75 -5.45 -4.47 18.85
C ALA A 75 -5.34 -2.95 18.86
N ASP A 76 -4.50 -2.38 17.99
CA ASP A 76 -4.22 -0.97 17.95
C ASP A 76 -5.37 -0.24 17.23
N PRO A 77 -5.80 0.91 17.76
CA PRO A 77 -6.81 1.73 17.10
C PRO A 77 -6.23 2.29 15.80
N ASN A 78 -7.07 2.48 14.78
CA ASN A 78 -6.66 3.10 13.51
C ASN A 78 -6.77 4.63 13.63
N ASP A 79 -5.96 5.21 14.50
CA ASP A 79 -5.99 6.61 14.90
C ASP A 79 -5.15 7.53 13.99
N LEU A 80 -4.33 6.98 13.10
CA LEU A 80 -3.46 7.75 12.21
C LEU A 80 -3.57 7.32 10.74
N SER A 81 -3.59 8.32 9.86
CA SER A 81 -3.46 8.12 8.42
C SER A 81 -2.41 9.03 7.82
N VAL A 82 -1.80 8.60 6.72
CA VAL A 82 -0.85 9.45 5.98
C VAL A 82 -1.62 10.42 5.09
N HIS A 83 -1.47 11.72 5.36
CA HIS A 83 -1.94 12.73 4.42
C HIS A 83 -1.01 12.84 3.23
N LEU A 84 -1.56 12.67 2.04
CA LEU A 84 -0.87 12.93 0.78
C LEU A 84 -1.63 14.00 0.00
N PHE A 85 -0.93 15.05 -0.42
CA PHE A 85 -1.40 16.03 -1.39
C PHE A 85 -0.50 16.09 -2.61
N ARG A 86 -1.10 16.23 -3.78
CA ARG A 86 -0.32 16.47 -4.99
C ARG A 86 0.38 17.81 -4.93
N SER A 87 1.65 17.82 -5.31
CA SER A 87 2.44 19.01 -5.58
C SER A 87 3.34 18.74 -6.79
N ALA A 88 4.03 19.77 -7.30
CA ALA A 88 5.05 19.56 -8.33
C ALA A 88 6.24 18.71 -7.84
N MET A 89 6.39 18.54 -6.52
CA MET A 89 7.45 17.73 -5.89
C MET A 89 7.01 16.28 -5.65
N ASN A 90 5.72 15.96 -5.79
CA ASN A 90 5.13 14.66 -5.43
C ASN A 90 4.29 14.08 -6.58
N ASP A 91 4.76 14.23 -7.82
CA ASP A 91 4.10 13.74 -9.03
C ASP A 91 5.16 13.33 -10.09
N PRO A 92 5.52 12.04 -10.18
CA PRO A 92 4.98 10.91 -9.42
C PRO A 92 5.42 10.88 -7.95
N ALA A 93 4.68 10.15 -7.13
CA ALA A 93 4.99 9.83 -5.75
C ALA A 93 5.08 8.31 -5.56
N ASP A 94 6.22 7.82 -5.10
CA ASP A 94 6.53 6.41 -4.97
C ASP A 94 6.57 5.98 -3.50
N PHE A 95 5.95 4.83 -3.21
CA PHE A 95 6.02 4.13 -1.93
C PHE A 95 6.53 2.72 -2.20
N ASP A 96 7.79 2.50 -1.87
CA ASP A 96 8.53 1.26 -2.07
C ASP A 96 8.47 0.45 -0.78
N ILE A 97 8.11 -0.82 -0.88
CA ILE A 97 8.00 -1.79 0.21
C ILE A 97 9.03 -2.88 -0.07
N PRO A 98 10.21 -2.83 0.56
CA PRO A 98 11.19 -3.89 0.47
C PRO A 98 10.64 -5.17 1.12
N LEU A 99 10.66 -6.30 0.42
CA LEU A 99 10.23 -7.59 0.92
C LEU A 99 11.34 -8.63 0.79
N PHE A 100 12.51 -8.29 1.32
CA PHE A 100 13.69 -9.12 1.18
C PHE A 100 13.55 -10.42 1.96
N SER A 101 13.75 -11.53 1.26
CA SER A 101 13.66 -12.87 1.79
C SER A 101 14.82 -13.67 1.20
N PRO A 102 15.86 -14.02 1.99
CA PRO A 102 17.00 -14.75 1.46
C PRO A 102 16.64 -16.07 0.75
N GLN A 103 15.50 -16.66 1.11
CA GLN A 103 15.00 -17.91 0.56
C GLN A 103 13.99 -17.71 -0.59
N GLY A 104 13.49 -16.49 -0.82
CA GLY A 104 12.55 -16.17 -1.89
C GLY A 104 11.31 -17.05 -1.86
N PHE A 105 10.45 -16.91 -0.85
CA PHE A 105 9.27 -17.78 -0.66
C PHE A 105 7.92 -17.11 -0.90
N PHE A 106 7.89 -15.80 -1.16
CA PHE A 106 6.62 -15.12 -1.41
C PHE A 106 6.11 -15.42 -2.81
N GLN A 107 4.84 -15.82 -2.90
CA GLN A 107 4.18 -16.15 -4.16
C GLN A 107 2.70 -15.78 -4.08
N ASP A 108 2.08 -15.57 -5.24
CA ASP A 108 0.65 -15.30 -5.36
C ASP A 108 0.20 -14.10 -4.50
N MET A 109 1.05 -13.07 -4.48
CA MET A 109 0.91 -11.93 -3.57
C MET A 109 -0.13 -10.93 -4.06
N THR A 110 -0.74 -10.21 -3.11
CA THR A 110 -1.63 -9.08 -3.37
C THR A 110 -1.23 -7.92 -2.46
N VAL A 111 -1.33 -6.72 -2.99
CA VAL A 111 -0.97 -5.47 -2.34
C VAL A 111 -2.25 -4.63 -2.19
N SER A 112 -2.71 -4.40 -0.97
CA SER A 112 -3.94 -3.64 -0.69
C SER A 112 -3.74 -2.44 0.23
N PHE A 113 -4.61 -1.45 0.11
CA PHE A 113 -4.68 -0.30 1.00
C PHE A 113 -6.02 0.41 0.93
N ALA A 114 -6.39 1.06 2.03
CA ALA A 114 -7.50 1.99 2.07
C ALA A 114 -7.01 3.42 1.82
N ILE A 115 -7.81 4.21 1.12
CA ILE A 115 -7.55 5.64 0.88
C ILE A 115 -8.86 6.41 0.99
N ASN A 116 -8.80 7.56 1.67
CA ASN A 116 -9.84 8.57 1.64
C ASN A 116 -9.44 9.67 0.66
N VAL A 117 -10.08 9.71 -0.50
CA VAL A 117 -9.81 10.74 -1.49
C VAL A 117 -10.64 11.97 -1.15
N GLN A 118 -9.97 13.04 -0.69
CA GLN A 118 -10.57 14.35 -0.43
C GLN A 118 -9.98 15.40 -1.36
N GLY A 119 -9.96 15.12 -2.67
CA GLY A 119 -9.36 16.04 -3.65
C GLY A 119 -7.84 16.14 -3.55
N ASN A 120 -7.17 15.04 -3.17
CA ASN A 120 -5.71 14.97 -3.04
C ASN A 120 -4.95 15.19 -4.37
N GLY A 121 -5.65 15.19 -5.51
CA GLY A 121 -5.11 15.52 -6.83
C GLY A 121 -4.49 14.35 -7.59
N PHE A 122 -4.43 13.15 -7.01
CA PHE A 122 -3.99 11.94 -7.70
C PHE A 122 -5.16 11.27 -8.43
N GLU A 123 -4.89 10.69 -9.61
CA GLU A 123 -5.94 10.05 -10.43
C GLU A 123 -5.76 8.54 -10.53
N THR A 124 -4.53 8.06 -10.43
CA THR A 124 -4.21 6.65 -10.62
C THR A 124 -3.15 6.19 -9.64
N VAL A 125 -3.25 4.92 -9.25
CA VAL A 125 -2.16 4.17 -8.63
C VAL A 125 -1.74 3.04 -9.56
N THR A 126 -0.44 2.90 -9.77
CA THR A 126 0.15 1.83 -10.57
C THR A 126 1.09 1.01 -9.69
N LEU A 127 0.99 -0.32 -9.79
CA LEU A 127 1.91 -1.22 -9.14
C LEU A 127 3.14 -1.44 -10.03
N TRP A 128 4.30 -1.29 -9.44
CA TRP A 128 5.59 -1.68 -10.00
C TRP A 128 6.27 -2.68 -9.07
N TYR A 129 7.19 -3.47 -9.59
CA TYR A 129 7.95 -4.42 -8.79
C TYR A 129 9.40 -4.45 -9.23
N SER A 130 10.29 -4.74 -8.30
CA SER A 130 11.71 -5.00 -8.52
C SER A 130 12.05 -6.37 -7.97
N ILE A 131 12.91 -7.11 -8.67
CA ILE A 131 13.48 -8.39 -8.22
C ILE A 131 14.98 -8.28 -7.90
N ASP A 132 15.51 -7.05 -7.92
CA ASP A 132 16.93 -6.70 -7.80
C ASP A 132 17.18 -5.67 -6.68
N GLY A 133 16.35 -5.70 -5.64
CA GLY A 133 16.56 -4.88 -4.44
C GLY A 133 16.20 -3.41 -4.61
N GLY A 134 15.30 -3.10 -5.55
CA GLY A 134 14.90 -1.73 -5.88
C GLY A 134 15.82 -1.03 -6.89
N ALA A 135 16.75 -1.74 -7.53
CA ALA A 135 17.64 -1.14 -8.52
C ALA A 135 16.90 -0.83 -9.84
N ASN A 136 15.99 -1.71 -10.27
CA ASN A 136 15.13 -1.50 -11.44
C ASN A 136 13.69 -1.88 -11.14
N PHE A 137 12.76 -0.99 -11.47
CA PHE A 137 11.32 -1.24 -11.32
C PHE A 137 10.66 -1.56 -12.66
N ILE A 138 9.88 -2.64 -12.67
CA ILE A 138 9.14 -3.17 -13.82
C ILE A 138 7.65 -2.88 -13.60
N ASN A 139 6.99 -2.32 -14.60
CA ASN A 139 5.55 -2.07 -14.55
C ASN A 139 4.81 -3.41 -14.48
N SER A 140 3.95 -3.58 -13.49
CA SER A 140 3.18 -4.82 -13.32
C SER A 140 2.06 -5.02 -14.35
N GLY A 141 1.67 -3.95 -15.05
CA GLY A 141 0.45 -3.87 -15.84
C GLY A 141 -0.82 -3.65 -15.03
N ASN A 142 -0.73 -3.64 -13.69
CA ASN A 142 -1.85 -3.44 -12.78
C ASN A 142 -1.93 -1.98 -12.31
N SER A 143 -3.07 -1.35 -12.54
CA SER A 143 -3.39 -0.02 -12.06
C SER A 143 -4.85 0.08 -11.63
N ALA A 144 -5.15 1.08 -10.81
CA ALA A 144 -6.51 1.42 -10.41
C ALA A 144 -6.71 2.95 -10.50
N SER A 145 -7.87 3.35 -11.00
CA SER A 145 -8.31 4.74 -10.92
C SER A 145 -8.73 5.07 -9.49
N LEU A 146 -8.35 6.25 -9.02
CA LEU A 146 -8.78 6.77 -7.74
C LEU A 146 -10.11 7.50 -7.92
N LEU A 147 -11.05 7.30 -6.97
CA LEU A 147 -12.27 8.09 -6.90
C LEU A 147 -11.94 9.58 -6.82
N THR A 148 -12.80 10.44 -7.38
CA THR A 148 -12.65 11.90 -7.24
C THR A 148 -13.03 12.42 -5.85
N GLY A 149 -13.65 11.57 -5.03
CA GLY A 149 -14.07 11.87 -3.67
C GLY A 149 -14.54 10.61 -2.93
N GLY A 150 -14.30 10.56 -1.61
CA GLY A 150 -14.78 9.50 -0.73
C GLY A 150 -13.76 8.39 -0.48
N VAL A 151 -14.22 7.30 0.10
CA VAL A 151 -13.37 6.23 0.60
C VAL A 151 -13.37 5.04 -0.37
N GLN A 152 -12.19 4.48 -0.64
CA GLN A 152 -12.02 3.28 -1.46
C GLN A 152 -10.92 2.38 -0.89
N VAL A 153 -11.02 1.07 -1.17
CA VAL A 153 -9.94 0.11 -0.97
C VAL A 153 -9.41 -0.27 -2.34
N ILE A 154 -8.11 -0.14 -2.52
CA ILE A 154 -7.40 -0.59 -3.72
C ILE A 154 -6.72 -1.92 -3.38
N ALA A 155 -6.84 -2.89 -4.28
CA ALA A 155 -6.11 -4.15 -4.22
C ALA A 155 -5.55 -4.46 -5.61
N LEU A 156 -4.22 -4.63 -5.70
CA LEU A 156 -3.51 -4.92 -6.93
C LEU A 156 -2.78 -6.25 -6.76
N ALA A 157 -3.03 -7.19 -7.68
CA ALA A 157 -2.32 -8.45 -7.72
C ALA A 157 -0.86 -8.22 -8.11
N VAL A 158 0.06 -8.94 -7.48
CA VAL A 158 1.47 -8.90 -7.85
C VAL A 158 1.71 -9.93 -8.97
N PRO A 159 2.40 -9.58 -10.06
CA PRO A 159 2.65 -10.51 -11.15
C PRO A 159 3.45 -11.73 -10.68
N ALA A 160 3.14 -12.90 -11.25
CA ALA A 160 3.87 -14.15 -10.96
C ALA A 160 5.37 -14.07 -11.29
N ALA A 161 5.81 -13.12 -12.13
CA ALA A 161 7.21 -12.85 -12.40
C ALA A 161 7.99 -12.32 -11.17
N ALA A 162 7.30 -11.83 -10.14
CA ALA A 162 7.87 -11.43 -8.87
C ALA A 162 7.91 -12.57 -7.83
N ASN A 163 7.25 -13.70 -8.11
CA ASN A 163 7.19 -14.82 -7.19
C ASN A 163 8.60 -15.36 -6.92
N ASN A 164 8.86 -15.67 -5.66
CA ASN A 164 10.09 -16.29 -5.18
C ASN A 164 11.36 -15.43 -5.40
N ALA A 165 11.21 -14.14 -5.69
CA ALA A 165 12.35 -13.23 -5.81
C ALA A 165 12.95 -12.93 -4.42
N PRO A 166 14.26 -13.18 -4.21
CA PRO A 166 14.85 -13.02 -2.88
C PRO A 166 15.08 -11.54 -2.49
N LEU A 167 15.23 -10.67 -3.49
CA LEU A 167 15.39 -9.23 -3.33
C LEU A 167 14.17 -8.48 -3.88
N LEU A 168 12.98 -8.97 -3.54
CA LEU A 168 11.73 -8.36 -3.97
C LEU A 168 11.56 -6.98 -3.32
N SER A 169 11.22 -5.98 -4.12
CA SER A 169 10.68 -4.69 -3.64
C SER A 169 9.43 -4.34 -4.44
N MET A 170 8.39 -3.87 -3.77
CA MET A 170 7.13 -3.48 -4.39
C MET A 170 6.98 -1.97 -4.34
N THR A 171 6.76 -1.33 -5.48
CA THR A 171 6.55 0.12 -5.53
C THR A 171 5.13 0.44 -5.93
N ARG A 172 4.53 1.37 -5.20
CA ARG A 172 3.31 2.03 -5.61
C ARG A 172 3.64 3.41 -6.08
N THR A 173 3.39 3.65 -7.36
CA THR A 173 3.47 4.99 -7.93
C THR A 173 2.06 5.58 -7.94
N LEU A 174 1.84 6.63 -7.16
CA LEU A 174 0.70 7.51 -7.32
C LEU A 174 1.05 8.55 -8.39
N SER A 175 0.21 8.66 -9.41
CA SER A 175 0.44 9.57 -10.53
C SER A 175 -0.87 10.13 -11.08
N ILE A 176 -0.76 11.22 -11.83
CA ILE A 176 -1.79 11.65 -12.79
C ILE A 176 -1.57 10.87 -14.08
N THR A 177 -2.61 10.27 -14.66
CA THR A 177 -2.47 9.75 -16.02
C THR A 177 -2.69 10.88 -17.02
N SER A 178 -1.62 11.56 -17.48
CA SER A 178 -1.37 11.74 -18.93
C SER A 178 0.01 12.32 -19.22
N ARG A 179 0.95 11.48 -19.66
CA ARG A 179 1.55 11.52 -21.01
C ARG A 179 2.49 10.34 -21.23
#